data_AF-A0A2E0V894-F1
#
_entry.id   AF-A0A2E0V894-F1
#
_cell.length_a   1.000
_cell.length_b   1.000
_cell.length_c   1.000
_cell.angle_alpha   90.00
_cell.angle_beta   90.00
_cell.angle_gamma   90.00
#
_symmetry.space_group_name_H-M   'P 1'
#
loop_
_entity.id
_entity.type
_entity.pdbx_description
1 polymer ?
#
loop_
_entity_poly.entity_id
_entity_poly.type
_entity_poly.pdbx_seq_one_letter_code
_entity_poly.pdbx_strand_id
1 'polypeptide(L)'
;MKTFPLLTGSVLAALAVSLTLVSCGDKDAESSNPPERKSSPKANPVDSGTDGREKATPPVDLESEVIGYWAPDTERIIREMEEKMKDEPQALAMTRALMAPMLSSMAVEIPEKGKFFIHMMGQKQEATYIVKSVDLSSNSFNVETTTEGEDGEMELESGTFTINGETLALTGGKEDGPLDSLFLIRIDEADFKKRQDAKIPDSILDLPEGPDPEEGGPTEPAPGN
;
A
#
# COMPACT_ATOMS: atom_id res chain seq x y z
N MET A 1 -5.17 -31.33 1.77
CA MET A 1 -4.95 -29.87 1.83
C MET A 1 -3.75 -29.66 2.74
N LYS A 2 -2.61 -29.28 2.16
CA LYS A 2 -1.37 -29.02 2.91
C LYS A 2 -1.24 -27.51 3.01
N THR A 3 -1.40 -27.00 4.23
CA THR A 3 -1.11 -25.62 4.61
C THR A 3 0.42 -25.45 4.62
N PHE A 4 0.94 -24.63 3.71
CA PHE A 4 2.32 -24.16 3.75
C PHE A 4 2.34 -22.84 4.52
N PRO A 5 3.02 -22.76 5.67
CA PRO A 5 3.31 -21.50 6.32
C PRO A 5 4.72 -21.06 5.87
N LEU A 6 4.83 -20.08 4.99
CA LEU A 6 6.04 -19.26 4.77
C LEU A 6 5.76 -18.29 3.62
N LEU A 7 6.02 -16.99 3.86
CA LEU A 7 5.71 -15.79 3.04
C LEU A 7 4.37 -15.08 3.32
N THR A 8 3.79 -15.26 4.50
CA THR A 8 3.00 -14.20 5.16
C THR A 8 3.96 -13.41 6.04
N GLY A 9 4.86 -12.69 5.39
CA GLY A 9 5.41 -11.49 5.98
C GLY A 9 4.74 -10.38 5.22
N SER A 10 3.99 -9.52 5.91
CA SER A 10 3.70 -8.19 5.42
C SER A 10 4.92 -7.70 4.64
N VAL A 11 4.71 -7.10 3.47
CA VAL A 11 5.78 -6.39 2.73
C VAL A 11 6.45 -5.30 3.61
N LEU A 12 6.03 -5.16 4.87
CA LEU A 12 6.52 -4.27 5.91
C LEU A 12 6.84 -4.88 7.28
N ALA A 13 7.05 -6.20 7.43
CA ALA A 13 7.41 -6.76 8.75
C ALA A 13 8.46 -7.89 8.69
N ALA A 14 9.76 -7.51 8.76
CA ALA A 14 10.89 -8.33 9.24
C ALA A 14 12.16 -7.44 9.21
N LEU A 15 12.91 -7.09 10.27
CA LEU A 15 13.45 -7.85 11.41
C LEU A 15 13.80 -6.91 12.59
N ALA A 16 13.75 -7.46 13.80
CA ALA A 16 13.96 -6.78 15.09
C ALA A 16 15.45 -6.57 15.47
N VAL A 17 15.73 -5.59 16.35
CA VAL A 17 16.21 -5.74 17.75
C VAL A 17 16.83 -4.43 18.30
N SER A 18 16.17 -3.89 19.33
CA SER A 18 16.65 -3.11 20.50
C SER A 18 17.62 -1.91 20.35
N LEU A 19 17.19 -0.74 20.84
CA LEU A 19 17.67 -0.14 22.10
C LEU A 19 16.82 1.06 22.53
N THR A 20 16.33 1.00 23.78
CA THR A 20 15.63 2.05 24.53
C THR A 20 16.42 3.35 24.64
N LEU A 21 15.74 4.51 24.71
CA LEU A 21 15.74 5.39 25.91
C LEU A 21 14.75 6.56 25.79
N VAL A 22 14.02 6.73 26.89
CA VAL A 22 13.11 7.80 27.32
C VAL A 22 13.73 9.20 27.27
N SER A 23 12.97 10.26 26.91
CA SER A 23 12.80 11.46 27.76
C SER A 23 11.84 12.54 27.19
N CYS A 24 10.73 12.71 27.92
CA CYS A 24 10.05 13.94 28.37
C CYS A 24 9.60 15.04 27.39
N GLY A 25 8.29 15.35 27.48
CA GLY A 25 7.74 16.62 27.05
C GLY A 25 6.27 16.86 27.38
N ASP A 26 5.75 16.41 28.52
CA ASP A 26 4.39 16.80 28.96
C ASP A 26 4.34 18.29 29.34
N LYS A 27 3.36 18.98 28.79
CA LYS A 27 2.82 20.23 29.35
C LYS A 27 1.31 20.09 29.48
N ASP A 28 0.89 19.88 30.72
CA ASP A 28 -0.48 20.08 31.18
C ASP A 28 -0.96 21.50 30.89
N ALA A 29 -2.18 21.61 30.36
CA ALA A 29 -3.02 22.78 30.53
C ALA A 29 -4.43 22.30 30.87
N GLU A 30 -4.67 22.22 32.17
CA GLU A 30 -5.98 22.12 32.81
C GLU A 30 -6.82 23.38 32.51
N SER A 31 -8.08 23.20 32.08
CA SER A 31 -9.12 24.19 32.35
C SER A 31 -10.51 23.54 32.41
N SER A 32 -11.08 23.68 33.59
CA SER A 32 -12.38 23.25 34.10
C SER A 32 -13.61 23.80 33.33
N ASN A 33 -14.47 22.86 32.92
CA ASN A 33 -15.96 22.73 32.88
C ASN A 33 -16.95 23.88 33.33
N PRO A 34 -18.29 23.78 33.06
CA PRO A 34 -19.16 24.72 32.29
C PRO A 34 -20.26 25.43 33.15
N PRO A 35 -21.36 26.04 32.60
CA PRO A 35 -22.62 25.27 32.42
C PRO A 35 -23.65 25.76 31.33
N GLU A 36 -24.70 24.93 31.23
CA GLU A 36 -25.95 24.88 30.44
C GLU A 36 -26.80 26.15 30.12
N ARG A 37 -27.54 26.14 28.98
CA ARG A 37 -29.04 26.07 28.86
C ARG A 37 -29.64 26.65 27.55
N LYS A 38 -30.47 25.82 26.90
CA LYS A 38 -31.76 26.06 26.20
C LYS A 38 -32.01 27.38 25.42
N SER A 39 -32.33 27.26 24.12
CA SER A 39 -33.67 27.52 23.53
C SER A 39 -33.60 27.77 22.01
N SER A 40 -34.47 27.09 21.25
CA SER A 40 -34.83 27.43 19.86
C SER A 40 -35.80 28.63 19.81
N PRO A 41 -35.90 29.34 18.68
CA PRO A 41 -37.14 29.24 17.90
C PRO A 41 -36.96 29.28 16.37
N LYS A 42 -38.01 28.79 15.71
CA LYS A 42 -38.23 28.56 14.27
C LYS A 42 -38.83 29.79 13.58
N ALA A 43 -38.34 30.19 12.40
CA ALA A 43 -39.08 30.98 11.40
C ALA A 43 -38.46 30.91 9.97
N ASN A 44 -39.14 30.14 9.11
CA ASN A 44 -39.34 30.09 7.64
C ASN A 44 -38.74 31.13 6.63
N PRO A 45 -38.78 30.80 5.31
CA PRO A 45 -37.71 30.99 4.34
C PRO A 45 -37.79 32.30 3.55
N VAL A 46 -36.63 32.79 3.11
CA VAL A 46 -36.52 33.89 2.13
C VAL A 46 -35.99 33.31 0.83
N ASP A 47 -36.91 33.17 -0.12
CA ASP A 47 -36.60 33.15 -1.56
C ASP A 47 -36.19 34.57 -1.97
N SER A 48 -35.01 34.69 -2.57
CA SER A 48 -34.58 35.87 -3.33
C SER A 48 -33.51 35.42 -4.29
N GLY A 49 -33.95 35.03 -5.49
CA GLY A 49 -33.07 34.89 -6.63
C GLY A 49 -32.34 36.20 -6.93
N THR A 50 -31.06 36.11 -7.26
CA THR A 50 -30.42 37.03 -8.19
C THR A 50 -29.25 36.32 -8.87
N ASP A 51 -29.09 36.67 -10.13
CA ASP A 51 -28.19 36.18 -11.16
C ASP A 51 -26.72 36.08 -10.78
N GLY A 52 -26.05 35.14 -11.45
CA GLY A 52 -24.60 34.96 -11.37
C GLY A 52 -24.14 33.50 -11.39
N ARG A 53 -24.88 32.60 -12.06
CA ARG A 53 -24.37 31.25 -12.29
C ARG A 53 -23.34 31.33 -13.43
N GLU A 54 -22.13 31.75 -13.08
CA GLU A 54 -20.98 31.01 -13.62
C GLU A 54 -21.35 29.54 -13.46
N LYS A 55 -21.38 28.83 -14.58
CA LYS A 55 -21.64 27.40 -14.59
C LYS A 55 -20.46 26.79 -13.83
N ALA A 56 -20.55 26.75 -12.50
CA ALA A 56 -19.61 26.07 -11.65
C ALA A 56 -19.62 24.65 -12.18
N THR A 57 -18.56 24.30 -12.90
CA THR A 57 -18.25 22.90 -13.18
C THR A 57 -18.38 22.21 -11.84
N PRO A 58 -19.19 21.15 -11.71
CA PRO A 58 -19.29 20.43 -10.46
C PRO A 58 -17.86 20.10 -9.99
N PRO A 59 -17.57 20.18 -8.68
CA PRO A 59 -16.24 19.86 -8.18
C PRO A 59 -15.85 18.49 -8.74
N VAL A 60 -14.66 18.41 -9.32
CA VAL A 60 -14.11 17.17 -9.87
C VAL A 60 -14.12 16.13 -8.76
N ASP A 61 -14.84 15.04 -8.96
CA ASP A 61 -14.92 13.94 -8.00
C ASP A 61 -13.75 12.99 -8.24
N LEU A 62 -12.58 13.37 -7.72
CA LEU A 62 -11.33 12.59 -7.88
C LEU A 62 -11.46 11.15 -7.38
N GLU A 63 -12.28 10.90 -6.36
CA GLU A 63 -12.49 9.56 -5.82
C GLU A 63 -13.27 8.67 -6.81
N SER A 64 -14.18 9.25 -7.60
CA SER A 64 -14.84 8.50 -8.68
C SER A 64 -13.88 8.15 -9.81
N GLU A 65 -12.83 8.94 -10.02
CA GLU A 65 -11.85 8.66 -11.08
C GLU A 65 -10.98 7.44 -10.76
N VAL A 66 -10.78 7.09 -9.49
CA VAL A 66 -9.96 5.90 -9.14
C VAL A 66 -10.70 4.58 -9.34
N ILE A 67 -12.02 4.59 -9.53
CA ILE A 67 -12.82 3.39 -9.75
C ILE A 67 -12.38 2.69 -11.05
N GLY A 68 -12.11 1.39 -10.97
CA GLY A 68 -11.69 0.57 -12.11
C GLY A 68 -10.63 -0.47 -11.76
N TYR A 69 -9.99 -0.99 -12.81
CA TYR A 69 -8.91 -1.97 -12.73
C TYR A 69 -7.57 -1.33 -13.02
N TRP A 70 -6.57 -1.72 -12.25
CA TRP A 70 -5.24 -1.14 -12.28
C TRP A 70 -4.19 -2.24 -12.21
N ALA A 71 -3.03 -2.01 -12.83
CA ALA A 71 -1.88 -2.89 -12.74
C ALA A 71 -0.61 -2.09 -12.46
N PRO A 72 0.43 -2.69 -11.85
CA PRO A 72 1.71 -2.03 -11.70
C PRO A 72 2.28 -1.52 -13.02
N ASP A 73 2.78 -0.29 -13.00
CA ASP A 73 3.66 0.24 -14.03
C ASP A 73 5.05 -0.40 -13.86
N THR A 74 5.19 -1.62 -14.38
CA THR A 74 6.40 -2.43 -14.23
C THR A 74 7.63 -1.70 -14.78
N GLU A 75 7.50 -0.92 -15.86
CA GLU A 75 8.63 -0.19 -16.44
C GLU A 75 9.10 0.92 -15.51
N ARG A 76 8.17 1.69 -14.94
CA ARG A 76 8.49 2.73 -13.97
C ARG A 76 9.11 2.14 -12.71
N ILE A 77 8.49 1.10 -12.15
CA ILE A 77 8.97 0.43 -10.93
C ILE A 77 10.38 -0.12 -11.13
N ILE A 78 10.65 -0.80 -12.26
CA ILE A 78 11.99 -1.31 -12.56
C ILE A 78 12.99 -0.16 -12.68
N ARG A 79 12.62 0.96 -13.33
CA ARG A 79 13.52 2.11 -13.47
C ARG A 79 13.88 2.74 -12.12
N GLU A 80 12.90 2.95 -11.24
CA GLU A 80 13.14 3.48 -9.90
C GLU A 80 14.01 2.53 -9.07
N MET A 81 13.81 1.22 -9.22
CA MET A 81 14.68 0.20 -8.60
C MET A 81 16.11 0.22 -9.16
N GLU A 82 16.28 0.31 -10.48
CA GLU A 82 17.58 0.41 -11.15
C GLU A 82 18.36 1.64 -10.66
N GLU A 83 17.68 2.77 -10.42
CA GLU A 83 18.28 3.97 -9.87
C GLU A 83 18.66 3.80 -8.39
N LYS A 84 17.78 3.22 -7.57
CA LYS A 84 18.03 2.93 -6.14
C LYS A 84 19.19 1.94 -5.95
N MET A 85 19.34 0.95 -6.83
CA MET A 85 20.32 -0.15 -6.72
C MET A 85 21.48 -0.04 -7.73
N LYS A 86 21.76 1.16 -8.26
CA LYS A 86 22.76 1.38 -9.30
C LYS A 86 24.17 0.86 -8.95
N ASP A 87 24.51 0.83 -7.66
CA ASP A 87 25.81 0.41 -7.14
C ASP A 87 25.84 -1.08 -6.77
N GLU A 88 24.71 -1.80 -6.91
CA GLU A 88 24.53 -3.21 -6.53
C GLU A 88 23.90 -4.04 -7.67
N PRO A 89 24.57 -4.19 -8.81
CA PRO A 89 23.99 -4.83 -10.01
C PRO A 89 23.57 -6.28 -9.79
N GLN A 90 24.24 -7.01 -8.88
CA GLN A 90 23.88 -8.38 -8.54
C GLN A 90 22.63 -8.46 -7.67
N ALA A 91 22.46 -7.55 -6.70
CA ALA A 91 21.25 -7.45 -5.90
C ALA A 91 20.06 -7.04 -6.78
N LEU A 92 20.25 -6.05 -7.66
CA LEU A 92 19.26 -5.62 -8.65
C LEU A 92 18.76 -6.78 -9.52
N ALA A 93 19.65 -7.63 -10.02
CA ALA A 93 19.27 -8.78 -10.84
C ALA A 93 18.42 -9.79 -10.06
N MET A 94 18.78 -10.07 -8.81
CA MET A 94 18.01 -10.97 -7.94
C MET A 94 16.64 -10.38 -7.59
N THR A 95 16.60 -9.10 -7.19
CA THR A 95 15.35 -8.39 -6.90
C THR A 95 14.43 -8.36 -8.11
N ARG A 96 14.97 -8.11 -9.31
CA ARG A 96 14.18 -8.14 -10.56
C ARG A 96 13.60 -9.53 -10.84
N ALA A 97 14.38 -10.60 -10.63
CA ALA A 97 13.92 -11.96 -10.84
C ALA A 97 12.77 -12.33 -9.88
N LEU A 98 12.81 -11.82 -8.65
CA LEU A 98 11.77 -12.02 -7.64
C LEU A 98 10.52 -11.16 -7.87
N MET A 99 10.71 -9.88 -8.19
CA MET A 99 9.59 -8.93 -8.34
C MET A 99 8.86 -9.05 -9.67
N ALA A 100 9.53 -9.40 -10.77
CA ALA A 100 8.88 -9.52 -12.08
C ALA A 100 7.63 -10.42 -12.08
N PRO A 101 7.68 -11.67 -11.56
CA PRO A 101 6.49 -12.51 -11.50
C PRO A 101 5.42 -11.92 -10.56
N MET A 102 5.81 -11.35 -9.42
CA MET A 102 4.90 -10.69 -8.49
C MET A 102 4.12 -9.55 -9.17
N LEU A 103 4.82 -8.60 -9.78
CA LEU A 103 4.25 -7.45 -10.50
C LEU A 103 3.40 -7.88 -11.71
N SER A 104 3.78 -8.98 -12.38
CA SER A 104 3.01 -9.51 -13.51
C SER A 104 1.67 -10.13 -13.09
N SER A 105 1.60 -10.71 -11.88
CA SER A 105 0.38 -11.29 -11.31
C SER A 105 -0.46 -10.29 -10.52
N MET A 106 0.12 -9.13 -10.19
CA MET A 106 -0.55 -8.13 -9.38
C MET A 106 -1.57 -7.34 -10.20
N ALA A 107 -2.71 -7.07 -9.58
CA ALA A 107 -3.72 -6.13 -10.05
C ALA A 107 -4.46 -5.51 -8.86
N VAL A 108 -4.94 -4.28 -9.03
CA VAL A 108 -5.75 -3.58 -8.03
C VAL A 108 -7.13 -3.34 -8.61
N GLU A 109 -8.17 -3.68 -7.86
CA GLU A 109 -9.57 -3.42 -8.20
C GLU A 109 -10.13 -2.40 -7.22
N ILE A 110 -10.68 -1.30 -7.74
CA ILE A 110 -11.43 -0.31 -6.96
C ILE A 110 -12.85 -0.34 -7.50
N PRO A 111 -13.75 -1.17 -6.93
CA PRO A 111 -15.09 -1.37 -7.47
C PRO A 111 -16.02 -0.19 -7.13
N GLU A 112 -15.79 0.46 -6.00
CA GLU A 112 -16.57 1.56 -5.47
C GLU A 112 -15.76 2.41 -4.50
N LYS A 113 -16.32 3.55 -4.10
CA LYS A 113 -15.72 4.49 -3.16
C LYS A 113 -15.46 3.84 -1.80
N GLY A 114 -14.32 4.16 -1.19
CA GLY A 114 -13.93 3.66 0.12
C GLY A 114 -13.52 2.18 0.19
N LYS A 115 -13.40 1.49 -0.95
CA LYS A 115 -13.01 0.07 -1.00
C LYS A 115 -12.04 -0.23 -2.13
N PHE A 116 -11.04 -1.07 -1.87
CA PHE A 116 -10.21 -1.65 -2.93
C PHE A 116 -9.75 -3.06 -2.57
N PHE A 117 -9.30 -3.77 -3.60
CA PHE A 117 -8.72 -5.09 -3.48
C PHE A 117 -7.37 -5.14 -4.17
N ILE A 118 -6.40 -5.76 -3.51
CA ILE A 118 -5.14 -6.13 -4.13
C ILE A 118 -5.20 -7.62 -4.46
N HIS A 119 -5.13 -7.92 -5.74
CA HIS A 119 -4.97 -9.27 -6.26
C HIS A 119 -3.51 -9.49 -6.56
N MET A 120 -2.95 -10.57 -6.04
CA MET A 120 -1.56 -10.92 -6.28
C MET A 120 -1.40 -12.41 -6.10
N MET A 121 -0.72 -13.09 -7.03
CA MET A 121 -0.32 -14.47 -6.81
C MET A 121 -1.51 -15.43 -6.50
N GLY A 122 -2.69 -15.15 -7.05
CA GLY A 122 -3.94 -15.89 -6.79
C GLY A 122 -4.60 -15.62 -5.43
N GLN A 123 -3.99 -14.77 -4.60
CA GLN A 123 -4.56 -14.27 -3.36
C GLN A 123 -5.32 -12.96 -3.61
N LYS A 124 -6.29 -12.67 -2.74
CA LYS A 124 -7.08 -11.44 -2.73
C LYS A 124 -7.02 -10.85 -1.33
N GLN A 125 -6.47 -9.65 -1.22
CA GLN A 125 -6.48 -8.85 0.01
C GLN A 125 -7.53 -7.75 -0.13
N GLU A 126 -8.41 -7.62 0.85
CA GLU A 126 -9.42 -6.56 0.94
C GLU A 126 -8.91 -5.44 1.84
N ALA A 127 -9.10 -4.20 1.41
CA ALA A 127 -8.86 -3.01 2.20
C ALA A 127 -10.00 -2.01 2.01
N THR A 128 -10.28 -1.26 3.06
CA THR A 128 -11.21 -0.13 3.03
C THR A 128 -10.44 1.16 3.23
N TYR A 129 -10.99 2.29 2.79
CA TYR A 129 -10.37 3.58 3.01
C TYR A 129 -11.40 4.68 3.25
N ILE A 130 -10.96 5.70 4.00
CA ILE A 130 -11.74 6.92 4.24
C ILE A 130 -10.93 8.11 3.76
N VAL A 131 -11.50 8.90 2.86
CA VAL A 131 -10.90 10.17 2.42
C VAL A 131 -10.92 11.17 3.57
N LYS A 132 -9.74 11.66 3.96
CA LYS A 132 -9.56 12.66 5.02
C LYS A 132 -9.44 14.06 4.47
N SER A 133 -8.79 14.23 3.32
CA SER A 133 -8.65 15.52 2.65
C SER A 133 -8.40 15.34 1.15
N VAL A 134 -8.72 16.37 0.37
CA VAL A 134 -8.56 16.41 -1.08
C VAL A 134 -7.72 17.61 -1.46
N ASP A 135 -6.72 17.40 -2.31
CA ASP A 135 -5.90 18.43 -2.93
C ASP A 135 -6.09 18.39 -4.46
N LEU A 136 -6.94 19.29 -4.94
CA LEU A 136 -7.24 19.44 -6.36
C LEU A 136 -6.06 19.97 -7.17
N SER A 137 -5.05 20.59 -6.54
CA SER A 137 -3.89 21.14 -7.25
C SER A 137 -2.91 20.04 -7.69
N SER A 138 -2.85 18.96 -6.93
CA SER A 138 -2.03 17.78 -7.21
C SER A 138 -2.84 16.59 -7.73
N ASN A 139 -4.15 16.74 -7.95
CA ASN A 139 -5.08 15.66 -8.24
C ASN A 139 -4.95 14.49 -7.25
N SER A 140 -4.86 14.82 -5.96
CA SER A 140 -4.64 13.82 -4.92
C SER A 140 -5.65 13.90 -3.79
N PHE A 141 -5.79 12.82 -3.04
CA PHE A 141 -6.54 12.81 -1.80
C PHE A 141 -5.86 11.92 -0.77
N ASN A 142 -5.83 12.40 0.48
CA ASN A 142 -5.28 11.66 1.60
C ASN A 142 -6.34 10.74 2.16
N VAL A 143 -5.95 9.52 2.46
CA VAL A 143 -6.81 8.47 2.97
C VAL A 143 -6.25 7.88 4.26
N GLU A 144 -7.15 7.32 5.04
CA GLU A 144 -6.81 6.33 6.07
C GLU A 144 -7.35 5.00 5.59
N THR A 145 -6.48 4.00 5.44
CA THR A 145 -6.82 2.66 5.01
C THR A 145 -6.96 1.75 6.23
N THR A 146 -7.91 0.82 6.16
CA THR A 146 -8.06 -0.25 7.15
C THR A 146 -7.95 -1.61 6.46
N THR A 147 -7.08 -2.45 6.99
CA THR A 147 -6.76 -3.78 6.46
C THR A 147 -6.72 -4.79 7.60
N GLU A 148 -7.08 -6.05 7.35
CA GLU A 148 -6.92 -7.12 8.34
C GLU A 148 -5.48 -7.63 8.32
N GLY A 149 -4.81 -7.58 9.47
CA GLY A 149 -3.46 -8.09 9.69
C GLY A 149 -3.42 -9.62 9.82
N GLU A 150 -2.22 -10.18 9.89
CA GLU A 150 -2.01 -11.63 9.92
C GLU A 150 -2.53 -12.32 11.19
N ASP A 151 -2.65 -11.57 12.28
CA ASP A 151 -3.23 -12.00 13.56
C ASP A 151 -4.76 -11.78 13.63
N GLY A 152 -5.36 -11.24 12.56
CA GLY A 152 -6.77 -10.87 12.50
C GLY A 152 -7.09 -9.53 13.15
N GLU A 153 -6.09 -8.77 13.61
CA GLU A 153 -6.30 -7.41 14.08
C GLU A 153 -6.41 -6.42 12.92
N MET A 154 -7.19 -5.35 13.10
CA MET A 154 -7.35 -4.33 12.06
C MET A 154 -6.21 -3.31 12.14
N GLU A 155 -5.44 -3.20 11.07
CA GLU A 155 -4.37 -2.22 10.93
C GLU A 155 -4.88 -0.95 10.24
N LEU A 156 -4.48 0.21 10.76
CA LEU A 156 -4.80 1.53 10.22
C LEU A 156 -3.54 2.17 9.68
N GLU A 157 -3.59 2.60 8.42
CA GLU A 157 -2.47 3.26 7.76
C GLU A 157 -2.93 4.55 7.08
N SER A 158 -2.07 5.57 7.08
CA SER A 158 -2.30 6.79 6.30
C SER A 158 -1.60 6.70 4.96
N GLY A 159 -2.25 7.20 3.92
CA GLY A 159 -1.69 7.25 2.58
C GLY A 159 -2.30 8.35 1.73
N THR A 160 -1.81 8.46 0.50
CA THR A 160 -2.25 9.42 -0.50
C THR A 160 -2.49 8.70 -1.81
N PHE A 161 -3.64 8.98 -2.42
CA PHE A 161 -3.98 8.49 -3.75
C PHE A 161 -3.81 9.68 -4.70
N THR A 162 -2.99 9.53 -5.74
CA THR A 162 -2.78 10.57 -6.76
C THR A 162 -3.20 10.04 -8.12
N ILE A 163 -4.18 10.67 -8.74
CA ILE A 163 -4.78 10.24 -10.01
C ILE A 163 -4.42 11.22 -11.13
N ASN A 164 -3.88 10.70 -12.24
CA ASN A 164 -3.59 11.48 -13.44
C ASN A 164 -4.09 10.72 -14.67
N GLY A 165 -5.41 10.76 -14.89
CA GLY A 165 -6.09 10.05 -15.97
C GLY A 165 -5.93 8.53 -15.89
N GLU A 166 -5.04 7.99 -16.71
CA GLU A 166 -4.78 6.54 -16.83
C GLU A 166 -3.69 6.06 -15.85
N THR A 167 -3.19 6.92 -14.97
CA THR A 167 -2.16 6.57 -13.99
C THR A 167 -2.64 6.87 -12.58
N LEU A 168 -2.35 5.95 -11.65
CA LEU A 168 -2.67 6.07 -10.24
C LEU A 168 -1.41 5.78 -9.43
N ALA A 169 -1.10 6.63 -8.46
CA ALA A 169 -0.06 6.37 -7.48
C ALA A 169 -0.69 6.21 -6.11
N LEU A 170 -0.36 5.12 -5.43
CA LEU A 170 -0.70 4.89 -4.03
C LEU A 170 0.58 5.06 -3.22
N THR A 171 0.63 6.05 -2.35
CA THR A 171 1.81 6.35 -1.53
C THR A 171 1.43 6.26 -0.05
N GLY A 172 2.27 5.66 0.78
CA GLY A 172 1.96 5.39 2.20
C GLY A 172 2.17 3.92 2.57
N GLY A 173 1.97 3.62 3.85
CA GLY A 173 2.48 2.40 4.50
C GLY A 173 3.69 2.71 5.39
N LYS A 174 4.09 1.77 6.26
CA LYS A 174 5.30 1.92 7.09
C LYS A 174 6.54 2.20 6.22
N GLU A 175 7.55 2.86 6.79
CA GLU A 175 8.72 3.45 6.07
C GLU A 175 9.72 2.46 5.44
N ASP A 176 9.50 1.14 5.51
CA ASP A 176 10.54 0.13 5.20
C ASP A 176 10.14 -0.90 4.13
N GLY A 177 9.17 -0.59 3.26
CA GLY A 177 8.75 -1.46 2.16
C GLY A 177 9.68 -1.30 0.94
N PRO A 178 9.89 -2.34 0.11
CA PRO A 178 10.71 -2.23 -1.10
C PRO A 178 10.18 -1.21 -2.12
N LEU A 179 8.90 -0.81 -2.00
CA LEU A 179 8.26 0.22 -2.81
C LEU A 179 7.53 1.22 -1.90
N ASP A 180 8.14 2.38 -1.66
CA ASP A 180 7.53 3.53 -0.94
C ASP A 180 6.23 4.03 -1.60
N SER A 181 6.01 3.62 -2.85
CA SER A 181 4.90 4.02 -3.68
C SER A 181 4.59 2.93 -4.70
N LEU A 182 3.31 2.60 -4.84
CA LEU A 182 2.83 1.71 -5.88
C LEU A 182 2.32 2.55 -7.06
N PHE A 183 3.05 2.50 -8.17
CA PHE A 183 2.65 3.16 -9.41
C PHE A 183 1.86 2.21 -10.28
N LEU A 184 0.69 2.66 -10.70
CA LEU A 184 -0.31 1.87 -11.40
C LEU A 184 -0.71 2.53 -12.71
N ILE A 185 -1.01 1.70 -13.70
CA ILE A 185 -1.66 2.05 -14.96
C ILE A 185 -3.05 1.43 -15.00
N ARG A 186 -4.01 2.14 -15.58
CA ARG A 186 -5.36 1.60 -15.79
C ARG A 186 -5.29 0.47 -16.81
N ILE A 187 -6.07 -0.57 -16.57
CA ILE A 187 -6.23 -1.72 -17.46
C ILE A 187 -7.71 -2.00 -17.68
N ASP A 188 -8.02 -2.78 -18.72
CA ASP A 188 -9.37 -3.28 -18.93
C ASP A 188 -9.64 -4.56 -18.10
N GLU A 189 -10.91 -4.95 -18.05
CA GLU A 189 -11.35 -6.14 -17.32
C GLU A 189 -10.73 -7.44 -17.87
N ALA A 190 -10.43 -7.50 -19.16
CA ALA A 190 -9.88 -8.70 -19.79
C ALA A 190 -8.41 -8.90 -19.35
N ASP A 191 -7.63 -7.83 -19.31
CA ASP A 191 -6.26 -7.84 -18.81
C ASP A 191 -6.21 -8.05 -17.29
N PHE A 192 -7.18 -7.50 -16.54
CA PHE A 192 -7.36 -7.80 -15.12
C PHE A 192 -7.56 -9.30 -14.87
N LYS A 193 -8.48 -9.94 -15.61
CA LYS A 193 -8.75 -11.38 -15.51
C LYS A 193 -7.54 -12.24 -15.85
N LYS A 194 -6.79 -11.89 -16.91
CA LYS A 194 -5.54 -12.59 -17.26
C LYS A 194 -4.53 -12.57 -16.11
N ARG A 195 -4.44 -11.46 -15.38
CA ARG A 195 -3.54 -11.31 -14.22
C ARG A 195 -4.00 -12.14 -13.02
N GLN A 196 -5.30 -12.24 -12.78
CA GLN A 196 -5.84 -13.13 -11.75
C GLN A 196 -5.57 -14.62 -12.05
N ASP A 197 -5.63 -15.01 -13.33
CA ASP A 197 -5.35 -16.38 -13.77
C ASP A 197 -3.85 -16.71 -13.88
N ALA A 198 -2.98 -15.70 -13.73
CA ALA A 198 -1.53 -15.86 -13.82
C ALA A 198 -1.05 -16.72 -12.65
N LYS A 199 -0.74 -17.99 -12.95
CA LYS A 199 -0.08 -18.89 -12.01
C LYS A 199 1.35 -18.44 -11.80
N ILE A 200 1.78 -18.38 -10.55
CA ILE A 200 3.21 -18.28 -10.25
C ILE A 200 3.87 -19.56 -10.78
N PRO A 201 4.95 -19.46 -11.58
CA PRO A 201 5.81 -20.61 -11.84
C PRO A 201 6.25 -21.25 -10.51
N ASP A 202 6.03 -22.56 -10.34
CA ASP A 202 6.44 -23.31 -9.14
C ASP A 202 7.93 -23.08 -8.80
N SER A 203 8.74 -22.77 -9.81
CA SER A 203 10.18 -22.48 -9.73
C SER A 203 10.58 -21.24 -8.93
N ILE A 204 9.66 -20.34 -8.58
CA ILE A 204 9.97 -19.16 -7.75
C ILE A 204 9.87 -19.49 -6.25
N LEU A 205 9.15 -20.56 -5.89
CA LEU A 205 9.07 -21.05 -4.52
C LEU A 205 10.26 -21.97 -4.15
N ASP A 206 10.91 -22.56 -5.16
CA ASP A 206 12.21 -23.24 -5.02
C ASP A 206 13.35 -22.22 -5.12
N LEU A 207 13.39 -21.25 -4.19
CA LEU A 207 14.65 -20.56 -3.93
C LEU A 207 15.68 -21.63 -3.53
N PRO A 208 16.88 -21.68 -4.15
CA PRO A 208 17.90 -22.57 -3.65
C PRO A 208 18.13 -22.21 -2.18
N GLU A 209 17.89 -23.17 -1.29
CA GLU A 209 18.32 -23.05 0.11
C GLU A 209 19.77 -22.58 0.05
N GLY A 210 20.03 -21.38 0.58
CA GLY A 210 21.39 -20.88 0.70
C GLY A 210 22.24 -21.96 1.37
N PRO A 211 23.53 -22.07 1.02
CA PRO A 211 24.37 -23.13 1.54
C PRO A 211 24.21 -23.19 3.05
N ASP A 212 23.74 -24.34 3.54
CA ASP A 212 23.53 -24.62 4.95
C ASP A 212 24.83 -24.27 5.70
N PRO A 213 24.81 -23.33 6.67
CA PRO A 213 26.00 -23.00 7.45
C PRO A 213 26.42 -24.15 8.39
N GLU A 214 25.71 -25.27 8.42
CA GLU A 214 26.02 -26.44 9.25
C GLU A 214 26.71 -27.58 8.49
N GLU A 215 27.85 -27.32 7.85
CA GLU A 215 28.90 -28.34 7.74
C GLU A 215 30.24 -27.81 8.26
N GLY A 216 30.23 -27.44 9.54
CA GLY A 216 31.41 -27.53 10.39
C GLY A 216 31.81 -29.00 10.50
N GLY A 217 32.55 -29.50 9.50
CA GLY A 217 33.10 -30.85 9.52
C GLY A 217 33.89 -31.08 10.82
N PRO A 218 33.80 -32.28 11.44
CA PRO A 218 34.57 -32.58 12.63
C PRO A 218 36.06 -32.46 12.29
N THR A 219 36.76 -31.54 12.96
CA THR A 219 38.22 -31.45 12.92
C THR A 219 38.83 -32.80 13.31
N GLU A 220 39.29 -33.53 12.30
CA GLU A 220 40.19 -34.65 12.44
C GLU A 220 41.53 -34.12 12.99
N PRO A 221 42.01 -34.57 14.16
CA PRO A 221 43.35 -34.20 14.59
C PRO A 221 44.36 -34.94 13.70
N ALA A 222 45.19 -34.17 13.00
CA ALA A 222 46.27 -34.69 12.17
C ALA A 222 47.20 -35.63 12.97
N PRO A 223 47.62 -36.79 12.42
CA PRO A 223 48.67 -37.59 13.02
C PRO A 223 50.02 -36.96 12.69
N GLY A 224 50.70 -36.41 13.70
CA GLY A 224 52.04 -35.83 13.59
C GLY A 224 53.06 -36.63 14.40
N ASN A 225 54.06 -37.15 13.69
CA ASN A 225 55.26 -37.87 14.16
C ASN A 225 56.03 -37.20 15.30
#